data_AF-A0A7L4PPD5-F1
#
_entry.id   AF-A0A7L4PPD5-F1
#
_cell.length_a   1.000
_cell.length_b   1.000
_cell.length_c   1.000
_cell.angle_alpha   90.00
_cell.angle_beta   90.00
_cell.angle_gamma   90.00
#
_symmetry.space_group_name_H-M   'P 1'
#
loop_
_entity.id
_entity.type
_entity.pdbx_description
1 polymer ?
#
loop_
_entity_poly.entity_id
_entity_poly.type
_entity_poly.pdbx_seq_one_letter_code
_entity_poly.pdbx_strand_id
1 'polypeptide(L)' 'MSKPQGRNAARKIEGIRKKFRWKDKVYKIRELDLKVKSDPLEGSPQARGIVLEKVPIEAKQP' A
#
# COMPACT_ATOMS: atom_id res chain seq x y z
N MET A 1 -10.36 4.43 -20.82
CA MET A 1 -9.64 3.65 -21.84
C MET A 1 -10.46 2.40 -22.10
N SER A 2 -11.00 2.25 -23.31
CA SER A 2 -11.87 1.11 -23.65
C SER A 2 -11.08 -0.19 -23.72
N LYS A 3 -11.68 -1.29 -23.22
CA LYS A 3 -11.10 -2.62 -23.29
C LYS A 3 -11.34 -3.18 -24.70
N PRO A 4 -10.32 -3.75 -25.37
CA PRO A 4 -10.52 -4.37 -26.68
C PRO A 4 -11.40 -5.62 -26.56
N GLN A 5 -12.31 -5.81 -27.52
CA GLN A 5 -13.28 -6.92 -27.54
C GLN A 5 -12.95 -8.00 -28.60
N GLY A 6 -11.86 -7.84 -29.35
CA GLY A 6 -11.47 -8.80 -30.37
C GLY A 6 -11.07 -10.16 -29.81
N ARG A 7 -11.38 -11.24 -30.55
CA ARG A 7 -11.12 -12.65 -30.17
C ARG A 7 -9.65 -12.94 -29.82
N ASN A 8 -8.71 -12.22 -30.43
CA ASN A 8 -7.26 -12.39 -30.22
C ASN A 8 -6.61 -11.27 -29.38
N ALA A 9 -7.40 -10.51 -28.59
CA ALA A 9 -6.90 -9.35 -27.84
C ALA A 9 -6.38 -9.66 -26.42
N ALA A 10 -6.20 -10.93 -26.05
CA ALA A 10 -5.89 -11.37 -24.69
C ALA A 10 -4.65 -10.68 -24.07
N ARG A 11 -3.52 -10.63 -24.80
CA ARG A 11 -2.28 -9.98 -24.34
C ARG A 11 -2.48 -8.51 -23.99
N LYS A 12 -3.28 -7.79 -24.78
CA LYS A 12 -3.59 -6.37 -24.54
C LYS A 12 -4.48 -6.21 -23.31
N ILE A 13 -5.49 -7.07 -23.14
CA ILE A 13 -6.36 -7.08 -21.96
C ILE A 13 -5.54 -7.32 -20.68
N GLU A 14 -4.62 -8.27 -20.71
CA GLU A 14 -3.76 -8.57 -19.57
C GLU A 14 -2.84 -7.39 -19.21
N GLY A 15 -2.19 -6.79 -20.20
CA GLY A 15 -1.36 -5.60 -19.99
C GLY A 15 -2.14 -4.42 -19.40
N ILE A 16 -3.37 -4.20 -19.89
CA ILE A 16 -4.28 -3.19 -19.34
C ILE A 16 -4.60 -3.51 -17.87
N ARG A 17 -4.93 -4.76 -17.54
CA ARG A 17 -5.24 -5.16 -16.15
C ARG A 17 -4.03 -4.98 -15.23
N LYS A 18 -2.83 -5.37 -15.66
CA LYS A 18 -1.58 -5.14 -14.90
C LYS A 18 -1.36 -3.65 -14.64
N LYS A 19 -1.51 -2.79 -15.67
CA LYS A 19 -1.37 -1.33 -15.52
C LYS A 19 -2.37 -0.75 -14.51
N PHE A 20 -3.64 -1.14 -14.58
CA PHE A 20 -4.65 -0.64 -13.64
C PHE A 20 -4.51 -1.21 -12.23
N ARG A 21 -3.97 -2.43 -12.08
CA ARG A 21 -3.70 -3.04 -10.78
C ARG A 21 -2.78 -2.20 -9.91
N TRP A 22 -1.81 -1.51 -10.50
CA TRP A 22 -0.92 -0.59 -9.78
C TRP A 22 -1.59 0.64 -9.16
N LYS A 23 -2.81 1.00 -9.62
CA LYS A 23 -3.58 2.09 -9.01
C LYS A 23 -4.26 1.66 -7.70
N ASP A 24 -4.39 0.36 -7.46
CA ASP A 24 -4.89 -0.16 -6.20
C ASP A 24 -3.83 0.05 -5.11
N LYS A 25 -4.18 0.83 -4.09
CA LYS A 25 -3.32 1.16 -2.97
C LYS A 25 -2.84 -0.10 -2.23
N VAL A 26 -3.73 -1.08 -2.02
CA VAL A 26 -3.40 -2.31 -1.29
C VAL A 26 -2.39 -3.13 -2.09
N TYR A 27 -2.62 -3.25 -3.40
CA TYR A 27 -1.70 -3.95 -4.28
C TYR A 27 -0.31 -3.28 -4.31
N LYS A 28 -0.26 -1.95 -4.47
CA LYS A 28 1.00 -1.19 -4.51
C LYS A 28 1.79 -1.32 -3.21
N ILE A 29 1.14 -1.22 -2.05
CA ILE A 29 1.81 -1.32 -0.74
C ILE A 29 2.41 -2.71 -0.56
N ARG A 30 1.67 -3.76 -0.94
CA ARG A 30 2.12 -5.14 -0.81
C ARG A 30 3.25 -5.49 -1.79
N GLU A 31 3.14 -5.11 -3.06
CA GLU A 31 4.12 -5.48 -4.08
C GLU A 31 5.48 -4.76 -3.89
N LEU A 32 5.48 -3.59 -3.24
CA LEU A 32 6.69 -2.80 -2.99
C LEU A 32 7.24 -2.93 -1.55
N ASP A 33 6.57 -3.74 -0.72
CA ASP A 33 6.83 -3.90 0.72
C ASP A 33 6.95 -2.57 1.47
N LEU A 34 6.13 -1.58 1.08
CA LEU A 34 6.23 -0.22 1.62
C LEU A 34 5.94 -0.20 3.12
N LYS A 35 5.00 -1.03 3.58
CA LYS A 35 4.63 -1.08 5.00
C LYS A 35 5.83 -1.51 5.85
N VAL A 36 6.48 -2.62 5.49
CA VAL A 36 7.63 -3.15 6.24
C VAL A 36 8.79 -2.15 6.27
N LYS A 37 9.05 -1.45 5.15
CA LYS A 37 10.12 -0.45 5.07
C LYS A 37 9.88 0.80 5.93
N SER A 38 8.64 1.21 6.12
CA SER A 38 8.28 2.42 6.88
C SER A 38 7.89 2.16 8.32
N ASP A 39 7.58 0.91 8.66
CA ASP A 39 7.04 0.53 9.96
C ASP A 39 8.17 0.50 11.00
N PRO A 40 8.09 1.29 12.08
CA PRO A 40 9.09 1.27 13.15
C PRO A 40 9.17 -0.08 13.88
N LEU A 41 8.16 -0.95 13.73
CA LEU A 41 8.17 -2.31 14.27
C LEU A 41 8.70 -3.35 13.29
N GLU A 42 9.09 -2.94 12.07
CA GLU A 42 9.58 -3.82 10.99
C GLU A 42 8.63 -4.99 10.67
N GLY A 43 7.33 -4.85 10.93
CA GLY A 43 6.32 -5.90 10.73
C GLY A 43 6.13 -6.85 11.93
N SER A 44 6.79 -6.63 13.05
CA SER A 44 6.55 -7.36 14.31
C SER A 44 5.20 -6.96 14.95
N PRO A 45 4.50 -7.88 15.62
CA PRO A 45 3.28 -7.55 16.36
C PRO A 45 3.51 -6.62 17.57
N GLN A 46 4.71 -6.63 18.15
CA GLN A 46 5.07 -5.83 19.35
C GLN A 46 6.55 -5.46 19.35
N ALA A 47 6.92 -4.39 20.06
CA ALA A 47 8.30 -4.01 20.37
C ALA A 47 8.44 -3.51 21.81
N ARG A 48 9.69 -3.45 22.29
CA ARG A 48 10.06 -2.84 23.57
C ARG A 48 10.64 -1.46 23.33
N GLY A 49 10.40 -0.54 24.26
CA GLY A 49 10.94 0.82 24.20
C GLY A 49 11.26 1.36 25.59
N ILE A 50 12.06 2.42 25.64
CA ILE A 50 12.39 3.16 26.85
C ILE A 50 11.73 4.54 26.75
N VAL A 51 11.17 5.02 27.85
CA VAL A 51 10.53 6.35 27.91
C VAL A 51 11.62 7.42 27.88
N LEU A 52 11.52 8.36 26.92
CA LEU A 52 12.40 9.53 26.85
C LEU A 52 11.81 10.70 27.67
N GLU A 53 10.56 11.06 27.41
CA GLU A 53 9.88 12.17 28.07
C GLU A 53 8.35 11.98 28.09
N LYS A 54 7.67 12.78 28.94
CA LYS A 54 6.21 12.84 29.00
C LYS A 54 5.73 14.09 28.26
N VAL A 55 5.03 13.92 27.14
CA VAL A 55 4.55 15.03 26.28
C VAL A 55 3.03 15.18 26.40
N PRO A 56 2.49 16.37 26.74
CA PRO A 56 1.05 16.62 26.65
C PRO A 56 0.63 16.78 25.17
N ILE A 57 -0.35 16.00 24.71
CA ILE A 57 -0.92 16.11 23.36
C ILE A 57 -2.34 16.66 23.47
N GLU A 58 -2.61 17.78 22.80
CA GLU A 58 -3.94 18.39 22.77
C GLU A 58 -4.92 17.56 21.93
N ALA A 59 -6.21 17.60 22.31
CA ALA A 59 -7.25 16.89 21.57
C ALA A 59 -7.51 17.53 20.20
N LYS A 60 -7.86 16.71 19.21
CA LYS A 60 -8.29 17.23 17.89
C LYS A 60 -9.59 18.03 18.05
N GLN A 61 -9.69 19.10 17.28
CA GLN A 61 -10.93 19.90 17.18
C GLN A 61 -12.09 19.03 16.67
N PRO A 62 -13.33 19.31 17.09
CA PRO A 62 -14.53 18.67 16.55
C PRO A 62 -14.73 18.98 15.06
#